data_AF-A0A2V6ESF3-F1
#
_entry.id   AF-A0A2V6ESF3-F1
#
_cell.length_a   1.000
_cell.length_b   1.000
_cell.length_c   1.000
_cell.angle_alpha   90.00
_cell.angle_beta   90.00
_cell.angle_gamma   90.00
#
_symmetry.space_group_name_H-M   'P 1'
#
loop_
_entity.id
_entity.type
_entity.pdbx_description
1 polymer ?
#
loop_
_entity_poly.entity_id
_entity_poly.type
_entity_poly.pdbx_seq_one_letter_code
_entity_poly.pdbx_strand_id
1 'polypeptide(L)'
;MIAQPASSESYRLRTDSLWWLFYWTLLALVFAGAIWQRFRLPLDPIADPDTWGYLSPALRKLTGAEFGHTNGRNFIYPGFVLLVLRLFADFRAITIAQHFLGLLAGAVFLLTWKRARIFVPN
;
A
#
# COMPACT_ATOMS: atom_id res chain seq x y z
N MET A 1 55.39 8.17 17.28
CA MET A 1 54.32 7.14 17.27
C MET A 1 53.05 7.81 17.79
N ILE A 2 52.15 8.23 16.89
CA ILE A 2 50.87 8.85 17.27
C ILE A 2 49.83 7.73 17.31
N ALA A 3 49.23 7.49 18.47
CA ALA A 3 48.20 6.47 18.66
C ALA A 3 46.95 6.78 17.83
N GLN A 4 46.38 5.73 17.22
CA GLN A 4 45.24 5.79 16.29
C GLN A 4 43.91 6.20 16.96
N PRO A 5 42.98 6.80 16.20
CA PRO A 5 41.66 7.26 16.68
C PRO A 5 40.62 6.12 16.73
N ALA A 6 40.93 5.00 17.38
CA ALA A 6 40.05 3.82 17.39
C ALA A 6 38.71 4.06 18.13
N SER A 7 38.68 4.98 19.10
CA SER A 7 37.48 5.25 19.91
C SER A 7 36.41 6.04 19.17
N SER A 8 36.78 7.02 18.34
CA SER A 8 35.82 7.84 17.59
C SER A 8 35.17 7.08 16.44
N GLU A 9 35.91 6.18 15.79
CA GLU A 9 35.41 5.33 14.72
C GLU A 9 34.43 4.27 15.24
N SER A 10 34.76 3.63 16.37
CA SER A 10 33.89 2.67 17.05
C SER A 10 32.59 3.30 17.58
N TYR A 11 32.65 4.55 18.06
CA TYR A 11 31.48 5.29 18.52
C TYR A 11 30.55 5.63 17.36
N ARG A 12 31.09 6.12 16.23
CA ARG A 12 30.31 6.42 15.01
C ARG A 12 29.62 5.19 14.44
N LEU A 13 30.34 4.07 14.31
CA LEU A 13 29.76 2.80 13.83
C LEU A 13 28.63 2.30 14.75
N ARG A 14 28.77 2.45 16.08
CA ARG A 14 27.75 2.06 17.05
C ARG A 14 26.53 2.97 16.98
N THR A 15 26.69 4.29 16.89
CA THR A 15 25.57 5.22 16.76
C THR A 15 24.84 5.04 15.44
N ASP A 16 25.56 4.84 14.33
CA ASP A 16 24.96 4.59 13.02
C ASP A 16 24.18 3.28 13.00
N SER A 17 24.70 2.24 13.67
CA SER A 17 24.00 0.97 13.84
C SER A 17 22.73 1.10 14.69
N LEU A 18 22.75 1.88 15.77
CA LEU A 18 21.58 2.11 16.62
C LEU A 18 20.50 2.93 15.89
N TRP A 19 20.89 3.95 15.14
CA TRP A 19 19.98 4.74 14.31
C TRP A 19 19.36 3.92 13.19
N TRP A 20 20.15 3.06 12.54
CA TRP A 20 19.65 2.12 11.55
C TRP A 20 18.59 1.20 12.15
N LEU A 21 18.88 0.59 13.31
CA LEU A 21 17.93 -0.29 14.01
C LEU A 21 16.65 0.46 14.35
N PHE A 22 16.78 1.63 14.99
CA PHE A 22 15.63 2.45 15.37
C PHE A 22 14.76 2.83 14.17
N TYR A 23 15.38 3.25 13.06
CA TYR A 23 14.68 3.61 11.83
C TYR A 23 13.85 2.43 11.29
N TRP A 24 14.45 1.25 11.17
CA TRP A 24 13.74 0.08 10.64
C TRP A 24 12.68 -0.44 11.61
N THR A 25 12.93 -0.39 12.92
CA THR A 25 11.92 -0.74 13.93
C THR A 25 10.73 0.21 13.85
N LEU A 26 10.96 1.52 13.79
CA LEU A 26 9.87 2.50 13.67
C LEU A 26 9.07 2.28 12.38
N LEU A 27 9.76 2.03 11.26
CA LEU A 27 9.11 1.75 9.99
C LEU A 27 8.26 0.47 10.06
N ALA A 28 8.78 -0.60 10.67
CA ALA A 28 8.04 -1.85 10.86
C ALA A 28 6.78 -1.62 11.71
N LEU A 29 6.88 -0.81 12.78
CA LEU A 29 5.73 -0.45 13.62
C LEU A 29 4.67 0.34 12.85
N VAL A 30 5.07 1.27 11.97
CA VAL A 30 4.15 2.02 11.11
C VAL A 30 3.38 1.08 10.17
N PHE A 31 4.07 0.16 9.49
CA PHE A 31 3.41 -0.80 8.60
C PHE A 31 2.54 -1.79 9.37
N ALA A 32 2.99 -2.28 10.53
CA ALA A 32 2.20 -3.14 11.40
C ALA A 32 0.92 -2.43 11.88
N GLY A 33 1.03 -1.17 12.28
CA GLY A 33 -0.11 -0.33 12.65
C GLY A 33 -1.08 -0.11 11.48
N ALA A 34 -0.56 0.13 10.27
CA ALA A 34 -1.38 0.29 9.07
C ALA A 34 -2.12 -1.00 8.69
N ILE A 35 -1.45 -2.16 8.79
CA ILE A 35 -2.09 -3.48 8.61
C ILE A 35 -3.19 -3.65 9.66
N TRP A 36 -2.88 -3.42 10.94
CA TRP A 36 -3.84 -3.56 12.03
C TRP A 36 -5.09 -2.71 11.82
N GLN A 37 -4.93 -1.42 11.49
CA GLN A 37 -6.06 -0.52 11.26
C GLN A 37 -6.96 -0.97 10.11
N ARG A 38 -6.37 -1.53 9.05
CA ARG A 38 -7.11 -2.04 7.89
C ARG A 38 -7.94 -3.27 8.23
N PHE A 39 -7.33 -4.26 8.87
CA PHE A 39 -7.98 -5.54 9.15
C PHE A 39 -8.80 -5.57 10.45
N ARG A 40 -8.75 -4.51 11.27
CA ARG A 40 -9.62 -4.37 12.45
C ARG A 40 -11.06 -3.98 12.08
N LEU A 41 -11.27 -3.33 10.94
CA LEU A 41 -12.59 -2.89 10.48
C LEU A 41 -13.30 -4.00 9.69
N PRO A 42 -14.65 -3.95 9.58
CA PRO A 42 -15.39 -4.87 8.72
C PRO A 42 -14.85 -4.84 7.29
N LEU A 43 -14.65 -6.04 6.72
CA LEU A 43 -14.17 -6.20 5.35
C LEU A 43 -15.29 -6.03 4.32
N ASP A 44 -16.53 -5.83 4.76
CA ASP A 44 -17.65 -5.56 3.87
C ASP A 44 -17.40 -4.22 3.15
N PRO A 45 -17.54 -4.16 1.81
CA PRO A 45 -17.22 -2.96 1.05
C PRO A 45 -18.06 -1.78 1.53
N ILE A 46 -17.41 -0.64 1.75
CA ILE A 46 -18.11 0.61 2.04
C ILE A 46 -18.83 1.05 0.76
N ALA A 47 -20.15 1.07 0.80
CA ALA A 47 -20.97 1.55 -0.29
C ALA A 47 -21.12 3.08 -0.20
N ASP A 48 -20.65 3.77 -1.22
CA ASP A 48 -20.89 5.19 -1.47
C ASP A 48 -21.80 5.37 -2.71
N PRO A 49 -22.33 6.58 -2.98
CA PRO A 49 -23.17 6.82 -4.15
C PRO A 49 -22.50 6.47 -5.49
N ASP A 50 -21.17 6.48 -5.53
CA ASP A 50 -20.35 6.20 -6.71
C ASP A 50 -20.08 4.71 -6.93
N THR A 51 -20.30 3.88 -5.91
CA THR A 51 -19.97 2.45 -5.90
C THR A 51 -20.63 1.71 -7.04
N TRP A 52 -21.90 2.02 -7.33
CA TRP A 52 -22.63 1.41 -8.43
C TRP A 52 -22.03 1.72 -9.81
N GLY A 53 -21.41 2.89 -9.99
CA GLY A 53 -20.73 3.25 -11.24
C GLY A 53 -19.55 2.33 -11.56
N TYR A 54 -18.97 1.70 -10.54
CA TYR A 54 -17.84 0.78 -10.69
C TYR A 54 -18.20 -0.69 -10.54
N LEU A 55 -19.20 -0.99 -9.71
CA LEU A 55 -19.63 -2.36 -9.44
C LEU A 55 -20.58 -2.90 -10.51
N SER A 56 -21.50 -2.07 -11.03
CA SER A 56 -22.49 -2.51 -12.00
C SER A 56 -21.88 -3.04 -13.32
N PRO A 57 -20.81 -2.47 -13.90
CA PRO A 57 -20.20 -3.04 -15.10
C PRO A 57 -19.61 -4.44 -14.87
N ALA A 58 -18.99 -4.64 -13.70
CA ALA A 58 -18.40 -5.92 -13.32
C ALA A 58 -19.48 -6.99 -13.11
N LEU A 59 -20.54 -6.67 -12.36
CA LEU A 59 -21.65 -7.59 -12.12
C LEU A 59 -22.37 -7.95 -13.43
N ARG A 60 -22.64 -6.98 -14.30
CA ARG A 60 -23.24 -7.25 -15.62
C ARG A 60 -22.41 -8.24 -16.42
N LYS A 61 -21.08 -8.08 -16.43
CA LYS A 61 -20.22 -9.00 -17.15
C LYS A 61 -20.14 -10.39 -16.51
N LEU A 62 -20.23 -10.48 -15.19
CA LEU A 62 -20.31 -11.76 -14.48
C LEU A 62 -21.63 -12.50 -14.73
N THR A 63 -22.73 -11.77 -14.92
CA THR A 63 -24.05 -12.34 -15.21
C THR A 63 -24.31 -12.58 -16.71
N GLY A 64 -23.29 -12.47 -17.56
CA GLY A 64 -23.37 -12.78 -18.99
C GLY A 64 -23.82 -11.61 -19.87
N ALA A 65 -24.11 -10.44 -19.30
CA ALA A 65 -24.37 -9.23 -20.07
C ALA A 65 -23.07 -8.56 -20.54
N GLU A 66 -23.20 -7.57 -21.43
CA GLU A 66 -22.06 -6.77 -21.87
C GLU A 66 -21.48 -5.91 -20.74
N PHE A 67 -20.17 -5.70 -20.81
CA PHE A 67 -19.45 -4.83 -19.89
C PHE A 67 -19.75 -3.36 -20.25
N GLY A 68 -20.72 -2.78 -19.57
CA GLY A 68 -21.19 -1.42 -19.86
C GLY A 68 -20.26 -0.34 -19.28
N HIS A 69 -19.76 0.56 -20.14
CA HIS A 69 -19.15 1.81 -19.68
C HIS A 69 -20.25 2.70 -19.11
N THR A 70 -20.43 2.66 -17.80
CA THR A 70 -21.50 3.40 -17.13
C THR A 70 -20.96 4.77 -16.72
N ASN A 71 -21.72 5.84 -16.98
CA ASN A 71 -21.42 7.22 -16.53
C ASN A 71 -20.09 7.82 -17.03
N GLY A 72 -19.59 7.42 -18.21
CA GLY A 72 -18.36 7.98 -18.79
C GLY A 72 -17.07 7.71 -17.99
N ARG A 73 -17.10 6.76 -17.05
CA ARG A 73 -15.96 6.40 -16.21
C ARG A 73 -15.00 5.48 -16.95
N ASN A 74 -13.70 5.62 -16.65
CA ASN A 74 -12.67 4.76 -17.22
C ASN A 74 -12.89 3.29 -16.82
N PHE A 75 -12.72 2.37 -17.78
CA PHE A 75 -12.91 0.92 -17.61
C PHE A 75 -11.91 0.24 -16.68
N ILE A 76 -10.77 0.87 -16.38
CA ILE A 76 -9.68 0.24 -15.62
C ILE A 76 -10.18 -0.24 -14.24
N TYR A 77 -10.83 0.63 -13.47
CA TYR A 77 -11.29 0.25 -12.13
C TYR A 77 -12.44 -0.76 -12.14
N PRO A 78 -13.52 -0.59 -12.94
CA PRO A 78 -14.53 -1.65 -13.09
C PRO A 78 -13.94 -2.98 -13.60
N GLY A 79 -12.92 -2.94 -14.46
CA GLY A 79 -12.23 -4.13 -14.96
C GLY A 79 -11.41 -4.83 -13.87
N PHE A 80 -10.76 -4.05 -13.00
CA PHE A 80 -10.11 -4.55 -11.80
C PHE A 80 -11.12 -5.21 -10.84
N VAL A 81 -12.26 -4.56 -10.58
CA VAL A 81 -13.34 -5.15 -9.75
C VAL A 81 -13.85 -6.46 -10.35
N LEU A 82 -14.05 -6.50 -11.67
CA LEU A 82 -14.42 -7.73 -12.38
C LEU A 82 -13.38 -8.84 -12.18
N LEU A 83 -12.08 -8.54 -12.32
CA LEU A 83 -11.01 -9.51 -12.11
C LEU A 83 -11.07 -10.09 -10.69
N VAL A 84 -11.15 -9.23 -9.68
CA VAL A 84 -11.19 -9.64 -8.26
C VAL A 84 -12.41 -10.52 -8.01
N LEU A 85 -13.61 -10.08 -8.42
CA LEU A 85 -14.84 -10.85 -8.20
C LEU A 85 -14.84 -12.17 -8.98
N ARG A 86 -14.24 -12.21 -10.17
CA ARG A 86 -14.14 -13.45 -10.97
C ARG A 86 -13.20 -14.48 -10.35
N LEU A 87 -12.16 -14.04 -9.64
CA LEU A 87 -11.18 -14.91 -9.00
C LEU A 87 -11.65 -15.41 -7.63
N PHE A 88 -12.28 -14.54 -6.83
CA PHE A 88 -12.58 -14.84 -5.43
C PHE A 88 -14.07 -15.09 -5.14
N ALA A 89 -14.98 -14.67 -6.04
CA ALA A 89 -16.43 -14.77 -5.88
C ALA A 89 -16.98 -14.20 -4.56
N ASP A 90 -16.25 -13.27 -3.93
CA ASP A 90 -16.60 -12.62 -2.66
C ASP A 90 -16.35 -11.12 -2.77
N PHE A 91 -17.33 -10.31 -2.36
CA PHE A 91 -17.23 -8.86 -2.32
C PHE A 91 -16.16 -8.36 -1.34
N ARG A 92 -15.90 -9.09 -0.24
CA ARG A 92 -14.84 -8.77 0.72
C ARG A 92 -13.45 -8.78 0.07
N ALA A 93 -13.27 -9.55 -1.01
CA ALA A 93 -12.03 -9.57 -1.75
C ALA A 93 -11.68 -8.20 -2.36
N ILE A 94 -12.69 -7.36 -2.66
CA ILE A 94 -12.47 -5.98 -3.14
C ILE A 94 -11.79 -5.17 -2.04
N THR A 95 -12.34 -5.17 -0.83
CA THR A 95 -11.80 -4.46 0.34
C THR A 95 -10.39 -4.94 0.69
N ILE A 96 -10.18 -6.26 0.70
CA ILE A 96 -8.87 -6.87 0.95
C ILE A 96 -7.86 -6.41 -0.11
N ALA A 97 -8.22 -6.43 -1.39
CA ALA A 97 -7.34 -5.97 -2.46
C ALA A 97 -7.03 -4.47 -2.33
N GLN A 98 -8.01 -3.64 -1.98
CA GLN A 98 -7.78 -2.22 -1.68
C GLN A 98 -6.81 -2.02 -0.50
N HIS A 99 -6.92 -2.84 0.56
CA HIS A 99 -6.00 -2.79 1.69
C HIS A 99 -4.57 -3.13 1.29
N PHE A 100 -4.37 -4.18 0.48
CA PHE A 100 -3.06 -4.53 -0.05
C PHE A 100 -2.47 -3.43 -0.94
N LEU A 101 -3.27 -2.87 -1.85
CA LEU A 101 -2.84 -1.75 -2.70
C LEU A 101 -2.48 -0.51 -1.88
N GLY A 102 -3.22 -0.22 -0.81
CA GLY A 102 -2.90 0.88 0.10
C GLY A 102 -1.58 0.68 0.86
N LEU A 103 -1.25 -0.56 1.27
CA LEU A 103 0.04 -0.87 1.88
C LEU A 103 1.18 -0.79 0.85
N LEU A 104 0.96 -1.30 -0.37
CA LEU A 104 1.91 -1.19 -1.47
C LEU A 104 2.19 0.27 -1.82
N ALA A 105 1.17 1.13 -1.85
CA ALA A 105 1.33 2.56 -2.06
C ALA A 105 2.22 3.19 -0.99
N GLY A 106 2.08 2.80 0.29
CA GLY A 106 2.98 3.23 1.36
C GLY A 106 4.43 2.80 1.13
N ALA A 107 4.67 1.58 0.64
CA ALA A 107 6.00 1.09 0.29
C ALA A 107 6.60 1.86 -0.91
N VAL A 108 5.80 2.13 -1.93
CA VAL A 108 6.20 2.96 -3.08
C VAL A 108 6.55 4.37 -2.62
N PHE A 109 5.74 4.98 -1.75
CA PHE A 109 6.01 6.31 -1.19
C PHE A 109 7.35 6.34 -0.44
N LEU A 110 7.63 5.32 0.38
CA LEU A 110 8.92 5.19 1.06
C LEU A 110 10.09 5.06 0.07
N LEU A 111 9.95 4.25 -0.98
CA LEU A 111 10.98 4.12 -2.02
C LEU A 111 11.24 5.47 -2.70
N THR A 112 10.17 6.16 -3.10
CA THR A 112 10.25 7.47 -3.74
C THR A 112 10.88 8.49 -2.81
N TRP A 113 10.54 8.48 -1.51
CA TRP A 113 11.19 9.33 -0.51
C TRP A 113 12.70 9.06 -0.43
N LYS A 114 13.12 7.79 -0.33
CA LYS A 114 14.55 7.43 -0.31
C LYS A 114 15.28 7.87 -1.58
N ARG A 115 14.63 7.79 -2.74
CA ARG A 115 15.19 8.27 -4.02
C ARG A 115 15.25 9.79 -4.07
N ALA A 116 14.23 10.49 -3.58
CA ALA A 116 14.18 11.94 -3.56
C ALA A 116 15.26 12.56 -2.65
N ARG A 117 15.72 11.84 -1.62
CA ARG A 117 16.85 12.26 -0.77
C ARG A 117 18.14 12.52 -1.55
N ILE A 118 18.30 11.98 -2.76
CA ILE A 118 19.43 12.31 -3.65
C ILE A 118 19.47 13.80 -4.00
N PHE A 119 18.32 14.48 -4.01
CA PHE A 119 18.21 15.91 -4.32
C PHE A 119 18.34 16.83 -3.10
N VAL A 120 18.49 16.28 -1.89
CA VAL A 120 18.64 17.06 -0.65
C VAL A 120 20.12 17.11 -0.30
N PRO A 121 20.75 18.30 -0.20
CA PRO A 121 22.14 18.42 0.27
C PRO A 121 22.30 17.81 1.66
N ASN A 122 23.44 17.13 1.90
CA ASN A 122 23.77 16.53 3.20
C ASN A 122 23.91 17.57 4.31
#